data_AF-A0A453RC30-F1
#
_entry.id   AF-A0A453RC30-F1
#
_cell.length_a   1.000
_cell.length_b   1.000
_cell.length_c   1.000
_cell.angle_alpha   90.00
_cell.angle_beta   90.00
_cell.angle_gamma   90.00
#
_symmetry.space_group_name_H-M   'P 1'
#
loop_
_entity.id
_entity.type
_entity.pdbx_description
1 polymer ?
#
loop_
_entity_poly.entity_id
_entity_poly.type
_entity_poly.pdbx_seq_one_letter_code
_entity_poly.pdbx_strand_id
1 'polypeptide(L)'
;MFHSMPPISWSDISYYHNQILPFIRKHKVLHLNRTDARLANNGLPMEIQKLRCRVNYASLRFTAEIEDLGKRVIRILRQNGPFLVLHLRYEMDMLAFSGCTQGCSNEEAEELTRMRYAYPWWKEKIIDSDLKRKDGFCPLTPEETALVLRALDIDRSMQIYIAAGEIYGGKRRMAALTSAYPNVVRKETLLEPSDLMFFQNHSSQMAALDYMVSLESDIFVPTYDGNMAKVVEGHRRFMGFKKTILLDRKLIVDLADQYNNGSLRWDEFSLLIKAAHAGRMGSASKRTVIPDRPKEEDYFYANPQECLQGPDRLRTS
;
A
#
# COMPACT_ATOMS: atom_id res chain seq x y z
N MET A 1 -14.66 -37.70 1.84
CA MET A 1 -14.18 -37.13 3.12
C MET A 1 -12.85 -36.43 2.82
N PHE A 2 -12.74 -35.13 3.11
CA PHE A 2 -11.50 -34.37 2.93
C PHE A 2 -10.66 -34.42 4.22
N HIS A 3 -9.34 -34.28 4.09
CA HIS A 3 -8.46 -34.10 5.25
C HIS A 3 -8.22 -32.60 5.48
N SER A 4 -8.25 -32.15 6.74
CA SER A 4 -7.97 -30.75 7.10
C SER A 4 -6.70 -30.64 7.92
N MET A 5 -5.83 -29.69 7.60
CA MET A 5 -4.60 -29.42 8.36
C MET A 5 -4.17 -27.95 8.27
N PRO A 6 -3.43 -27.44 9.27
CA PRO A 6 -2.79 -26.13 9.16
C PRO A 6 -1.56 -26.19 8.25
N PRO A 7 -1.45 -25.32 7.23
CA PRO A 7 -0.22 -25.17 6.47
C PRO A 7 0.88 -24.48 7.29
N ILE A 8 2.15 -24.79 7.00
CA ILE A 8 3.30 -24.08 7.54
C ILE A 8 3.56 -22.85 6.66
N SER A 9 3.49 -21.66 7.26
CA SER A 9 3.75 -20.40 6.56
C SER A 9 5.25 -20.22 6.28
N TRP A 10 5.56 -19.54 5.18
CA TRP A 10 6.90 -19.29 4.65
C TRP A 10 7.68 -20.54 4.26
N SER A 11 6.96 -21.62 3.92
CA SER A 11 7.58 -22.88 3.51
C SER A 11 8.18 -22.80 2.11
N ASP A 12 9.29 -23.49 1.90
CA ASP A 12 9.86 -23.72 0.58
C ASP A 12 9.16 -24.86 -0.18
N ILE A 13 9.66 -25.19 -1.37
CA ILE A 13 9.07 -26.23 -2.23
C ILE A 13 9.18 -27.65 -1.62
N SER A 14 10.16 -27.90 -0.74
CA SER A 14 10.38 -29.21 -0.13
C SER A 14 9.22 -29.60 0.79
N TYR A 15 8.65 -28.64 1.52
CA TYR A 15 7.45 -28.84 2.34
C TYR A 15 6.27 -29.36 1.49
N TYR A 16 6.05 -28.74 0.32
CA TYR A 16 4.95 -29.11 -0.55
C TYR A 16 5.16 -30.50 -1.19
N HIS A 17 6.39 -30.84 -1.59
CA HIS A 17 6.69 -32.16 -2.14
C HIS A 17 6.68 -33.28 -1.09
N ASN A 18 7.27 -33.03 0.08
CA ASN A 18 7.52 -34.08 1.07
C ASN A 18 6.37 -34.23 2.07
N GLN A 19 5.55 -33.19 2.30
CA GLN A 19 4.44 -33.24 3.23
C GLN A 19 3.09 -33.12 2.51
N ILE A 20 2.85 -32.02 1.79
CA ILE A 20 1.52 -31.73 1.22
C ILE A 20 1.12 -32.75 0.13
N LEU A 21 2.02 -33.06 -0.80
CA LEU A 21 1.74 -33.96 -1.92
C LEU A 21 1.37 -35.39 -1.47
N PRO A 22 2.07 -36.03 -0.50
CA PRO A 22 1.64 -37.29 0.09
C PRO A 22 0.21 -37.25 0.67
N PHE A 23 -0.16 -36.19 1.40
CA PHE A 23 -1.51 -36.04 1.94
C PHE A 23 -2.57 -35.92 0.83
N ILE A 24 -2.30 -35.14 -0.22
CA ILE A 24 -3.20 -35.04 -1.39
C ILE A 24 -3.36 -36.41 -2.06
N ARG A 25 -2.26 -37.17 -2.26
CA ARG A 25 -2.29 -38.50 -2.87
C ARG A 25 -3.14 -39.50 -2.07
N LYS A 26 -3.03 -39.46 -0.74
CA LYS A 26 -3.76 -40.33 0.20
C LYS A 26 -5.24 -39.96 0.32
N HIS A 27 -5.54 -38.67 0.52
CA HIS A 27 -6.90 -38.21 0.87
C HIS A 27 -7.71 -37.66 -0.30
N LYS A 28 -7.08 -37.48 -1.48
CA LYS A 28 -7.63 -36.89 -2.71
C LYS A 28 -8.03 -35.41 -2.60
N VAL A 29 -8.58 -34.98 -1.48
CA VAL A 29 -8.92 -33.59 -1.17
C VAL A 29 -8.28 -33.19 0.14
N LEU A 30 -7.49 -32.12 0.10
CA LEU A 30 -6.83 -31.52 1.25
C LEU A 30 -7.36 -30.10 1.46
N HIS A 31 -7.84 -29.81 2.67
CA HIS A 31 -8.29 -28.50 3.10
C HIS A 31 -7.22 -27.88 4.02
N LEU A 32 -6.56 -26.83 3.52
CA LEU A 32 -5.61 -26.05 4.31
C LEU A 32 -6.38 -24.98 5.11
N ASN A 33 -6.48 -25.16 6.42
CA ASN A 33 -7.40 -24.37 7.26
C ASN A 33 -6.88 -22.98 7.67
N ARG A 34 -5.76 -22.54 7.08
CA ARG A 34 -5.20 -21.18 7.23
C ARG A 34 -4.95 -20.61 5.84
N THR A 35 -5.66 -19.54 5.51
CA THR A 35 -5.56 -18.87 4.19
C THR A 35 -4.48 -17.79 4.17
N ASP A 36 -3.91 -17.44 5.32
CA ASP A 36 -2.86 -16.43 5.49
C ASP A 36 -1.44 -17.02 5.51
N ALA A 37 -1.31 -18.36 5.42
CA ALA A 37 -0.02 -19.01 5.28
C ALA A 37 0.59 -18.74 3.91
N ARG A 38 1.87 -18.39 3.88
CA ARG A 38 2.56 -17.90 2.68
C ARG A 38 3.56 -18.92 2.17
N LEU A 39 3.80 -18.89 0.87
CA LEU A 39 4.98 -19.52 0.27
C LEU A 39 6.22 -18.67 0.61
N ALA A 40 7.41 -19.28 0.69
CA ALA A 40 8.66 -18.56 0.85
C ALA A 40 8.80 -17.41 -0.16
N ASN A 41 9.34 -16.27 0.29
CA ASN A 41 9.62 -15.13 -0.59
C ASN A 41 10.78 -15.47 -1.52
N ASN A 42 11.90 -15.91 -0.94
CA ASN A 42 13.16 -16.22 -1.60
C ASN A 42 13.43 -17.74 -1.69
N GLY A 43 14.47 -18.12 -2.44
CA GLY A 43 14.98 -19.50 -2.47
C GLY A 43 14.14 -20.51 -3.27
N LEU A 44 13.07 -20.08 -3.93
CA LEU A 44 12.25 -20.95 -4.78
C LEU A 44 12.87 -21.13 -6.17
N PRO A 45 12.60 -22.27 -6.84
CA PRO A 45 13.00 -22.48 -8.23
C PRO A 45 12.48 -21.37 -9.16
N MET A 46 13.30 -20.99 -10.14
CA MET A 46 12.99 -19.89 -11.07
C MET A 46 11.66 -20.08 -11.82
N GLU A 47 11.34 -21.31 -12.21
CA GLU A 47 10.08 -21.59 -12.91
C GLU A 47 8.85 -21.37 -12.01
N ILE A 48 8.96 -21.62 -10.70
CA ILE A 48 7.91 -21.31 -9.73
C ILE A 48 7.77 -19.80 -9.57
N GLN A 49 8.88 -19.06 -9.50
CA GLN A 49 8.84 -17.59 -9.41
C GLN A 49 8.19 -16.99 -10.67
N LYS A 50 8.55 -17.45 -11.88
CA LYS A 50 7.93 -17.03 -13.14
C LYS A 50 6.43 -17.35 -13.19
N LEU A 51 6.00 -18.50 -12.68
CA LEU A 51 4.57 -18.81 -12.56
C LEU A 51 3.88 -17.81 -11.63
N ARG A 52 4.47 -17.50 -10.48
CA ARG A 52 3.93 -16.49 -9.56
C ARG A 52 3.83 -15.12 -10.23
N CYS A 53 4.77 -14.74 -11.09
CA CYS A 53 4.69 -13.50 -11.88
C CYS A 53 3.41 -13.45 -12.71
N ARG A 54 3.18 -14.49 -13.52
CA ARG A 54 2.01 -14.59 -14.40
C ARG A 54 0.72 -14.57 -13.59
N VAL A 55 0.66 -15.36 -12.52
CA VAL A 55 -0.55 -15.45 -11.69
C VAL A 55 -0.84 -14.12 -10.99
N ASN A 56 0.14 -13.50 -10.31
CA ASN A 56 -0.11 -12.31 -9.50
C ASN A 56 -0.41 -11.06 -10.33
N TYR A 57 0.20 -10.91 -11.51
CA TYR A 57 0.15 -9.64 -12.25
C TYR A 57 -0.50 -9.71 -13.63
N ALA A 58 -0.70 -10.91 -14.20
CA ALA A 58 -1.35 -11.06 -15.51
C ALA A 58 -2.69 -11.81 -15.44
N SER A 59 -2.80 -12.85 -14.62
CA SER A 59 -3.99 -13.72 -14.59
C SER A 59 -5.09 -13.24 -13.64
N LEU A 60 -4.75 -12.55 -12.55
CA LEU A 60 -5.75 -11.99 -11.63
C LEU A 60 -6.39 -10.76 -12.26
N ARG A 61 -7.68 -10.88 -12.59
CA ARG A 61 -8.50 -9.83 -13.17
C ARG A 61 -9.71 -9.57 -12.29
N PHE A 62 -10.14 -8.31 -12.23
CA PHE A 62 -11.41 -7.98 -11.59
C PHE A 62 -12.59 -8.38 -12.49
N THR A 63 -13.80 -8.36 -11.93
CA THR A 63 -15.00 -8.55 -12.73
C THR A 63 -15.17 -7.38 -13.71
N ALA A 64 -15.94 -7.60 -14.77
CA ALA A 64 -16.14 -6.61 -15.83
C ALA A 64 -16.66 -5.28 -15.28
N GLU A 65 -17.55 -5.32 -14.29
CA GLU A 65 -18.15 -4.13 -13.67
C GLU A 65 -17.09 -3.25 -12.99
N ILE A 66 -16.16 -3.86 -12.25
CA ILE A 66 -15.05 -3.14 -11.61
C ILE A 66 -14.09 -2.61 -12.67
N GLU A 67 -13.75 -3.43 -13.66
CA GLU A 67 -12.83 -3.02 -14.73
C GLU A 67 -13.38 -1.81 -15.51
N ASP A 68 -14.66 -1.84 -15.87
CA ASP A 68 -15.30 -0.79 -16.68
C ASP A 68 -15.44 0.52 -15.91
N LEU A 69 -15.83 0.45 -14.63
CA LEU A 69 -15.89 1.63 -13.77
C LEU A 69 -14.48 2.20 -13.51
N GLY A 70 -13.50 1.33 -13.22
CA GLY A 70 -12.11 1.73 -13.04
C GLY A 70 -11.55 2.45 -14.28
N LYS A 71 -11.77 1.89 -15.48
CA LYS A 71 -11.39 2.51 -16.77
C LYS A 71 -12.07 3.87 -16.97
N ARG A 72 -13.32 4.03 -16.52
CA ARG A 72 -14.04 5.32 -16.57
C ARG A 72 -13.37 6.37 -15.68
N VAL A 73 -13.07 6.02 -14.42
CA VAL A 73 -12.35 6.92 -13.48
C VAL A 73 -11.00 7.34 -14.06
N ILE A 74 -10.23 6.38 -14.57
CA ILE A 74 -8.92 6.64 -15.20
C ILE A 74 -9.08 7.60 -16.38
N ARG A 75 -10.10 7.41 -17.22
CA ARG A 75 -10.37 8.29 -18.37
C ARG A 75 -10.65 9.73 -17.94
N ILE A 76 -11.49 9.93 -16.92
CA ILE A 76 -11.81 11.26 -16.38
C ILE A 76 -10.55 11.94 -15.84
N LEU A 77 -9.72 11.21 -15.09
CA LEU A 77 -8.46 11.74 -14.57
C LEU A 77 -7.50 12.13 -15.71
N ARG A 78 -7.32 11.23 -16.69
CA ARG A 78 -6.43 11.46 -17.85
C ARG A 78 -6.87 12.61 -18.75
N GLN A 79 -8.16 12.92 -18.84
CA GLN A 79 -8.66 14.11 -19.55
C GLN A 79 -8.15 15.42 -18.94
N ASN A 80 -7.80 15.41 -17.66
CA ASN A 80 -7.25 16.57 -16.94
C ASN A 80 -5.71 16.56 -16.88
N GLY A 81 -5.06 15.64 -17.60
CA GLY A 81 -3.61 15.54 -17.70
C GLY A 81 -2.97 14.44 -16.83
N PRO A 82 -1.65 14.55 -16.57
CA PRO A 82 -0.96 13.68 -15.63
C PRO A 82 -1.51 13.81 -14.20
N PHE A 83 -1.61 12.70 -13.48
CA PHE A 83 -2.15 12.68 -12.12
C PHE A 83 -1.33 11.78 -11.19
N LEU A 84 -1.33 12.20 -9.92
CA LEU A 84 -0.72 11.47 -8.82
C LEU A 84 -1.82 10.72 -8.07
N VAL A 85 -1.54 9.48 -7.66
CA VAL A 85 -2.37 8.77 -6.70
C VAL A 85 -1.67 8.78 -5.34
N LEU A 86 -2.37 9.34 -4.36
CA LEU A 86 -1.96 9.36 -2.97
C LEU A 86 -2.75 8.30 -2.22
N HIS A 87 -2.09 7.20 -1.84
CA HIS A 87 -2.67 6.21 -0.95
C HIS A 87 -2.52 6.67 0.50
N LEU A 88 -3.48 7.49 0.92
CA LEU A 88 -3.51 8.19 2.20
C LEU A 88 -4.17 7.32 3.27
N ARG A 89 -3.38 6.51 3.97
CA ARG A 89 -3.88 5.54 4.97
C ARG A 89 -4.14 6.21 6.34
N TYR A 90 -4.99 7.22 6.35
CA TYR A 90 -5.37 8.00 7.55
C TYR A 90 -6.84 7.73 7.96
N GLU A 91 -7.26 6.47 7.88
CA GLU A 91 -8.59 6.03 8.30
C GLU A 91 -8.64 5.67 9.78
N MET A 92 -9.85 5.75 10.36
CA MET A 92 -10.10 5.56 11.78
C MET A 92 -9.62 4.21 12.33
N ASP A 93 -9.82 3.12 11.59
CA ASP A 93 -9.33 1.78 11.96
C ASP A 93 -7.80 1.77 12.04
N MET A 94 -7.14 2.39 11.06
CA MET A 94 -5.69 2.43 11.03
C MET A 94 -5.12 3.20 12.22
N LEU A 95 -5.66 4.37 12.52
CA LEU A 95 -5.20 5.19 13.64
C LEU A 95 -5.49 4.53 14.99
N ALA A 96 -6.67 3.93 15.16
CA ALA A 96 -7.06 3.24 16.38
C ALA A 96 -6.07 2.11 16.71
N PHE A 97 -5.82 1.20 15.76
CA PHE A 97 -5.01 0.00 15.98
C PHE A 97 -3.50 0.24 15.96
N SER A 98 -3.02 1.26 15.23
CA SER A 98 -1.61 1.69 15.31
C SER A 98 -1.33 2.55 16.55
N GLY A 99 -2.37 3.13 17.15
CA GLY A 99 -2.26 4.04 18.28
C GLY A 99 -1.74 5.42 17.94
N CYS A 100 -1.75 5.78 16.66
CA CYS A 100 -1.23 7.04 16.15
C CYS A 100 -2.28 8.14 16.27
N THR A 101 -1.93 9.20 17.00
CA THR A 101 -2.84 10.32 17.35
C THR A 101 -2.29 11.68 16.93
N GLN A 102 -1.20 11.72 16.15
CA GLN A 102 -0.62 12.98 15.70
C GLN A 102 -1.64 13.82 14.93
N GLY A 103 -1.79 15.07 15.36
CA GLY A 103 -2.74 16.01 14.78
C GLY A 103 -4.19 15.83 15.25
N CYS A 104 -4.55 14.72 15.91
CA CYS A 104 -5.87 14.52 16.49
C CYS A 104 -6.15 15.48 17.65
N SER A 105 -7.42 15.80 17.89
CA SER A 105 -7.83 16.42 19.17
C SER A 105 -7.79 15.39 20.31
N ASN A 106 -7.94 15.85 21.55
CA ASN A 106 -8.02 14.96 22.70
C ASN A 106 -9.23 14.02 22.60
N GLU A 107 -10.38 14.54 22.16
CA GLU A 107 -11.61 13.78 21.99
C GLU A 107 -11.47 12.72 20.88
N GLU A 108 -10.81 13.07 19.78
CA GLU A 108 -10.48 12.16 18.70
C GLU A 108 -9.53 11.03 19.18
N ALA A 109 -8.49 11.38 19.94
CA ALA A 109 -7.56 10.41 20.51
C ALA A 109 -8.24 9.44 21.49
N GLU A 110 -9.17 9.94 22.31
CA GLU A 110 -9.97 9.12 23.23
C GLU A 110 -10.94 8.19 22.48
N GLU A 111 -11.57 8.65 21.40
CA GLU A 111 -12.41 7.82 20.52
C GLU A 111 -11.62 6.65 19.92
N LEU A 112 -10.45 6.95 19.31
CA LEU A 112 -9.57 5.94 18.74
C LEU A 112 -9.10 4.93 19.80
N THR A 113 -8.84 5.39 21.02
CA THR A 113 -8.48 4.54 22.15
C THR A 113 -9.64 3.62 22.54
N ARG A 114 -10.86 4.16 22.70
CA ARG A 114 -12.06 3.33 23.00
C ARG A 114 -12.28 2.27 21.93
N MET A 115 -12.14 2.64 20.66
CA MET A 115 -12.23 1.69 19.55
C MET A 115 -11.20 0.57 19.67
N ARG A 116 -9.91 0.90 19.87
CA ARG A 116 -8.86 -0.11 20.04
C ARG A 116 -9.16 -1.07 21.20
N TYR A 117 -9.68 -0.56 22.31
CA TYR A 117 -10.02 -1.38 23.48
C TYR A 117 -11.22 -2.29 23.24
N ALA A 118 -12.22 -1.84 22.47
CA ALA A 118 -13.43 -2.60 22.16
C ALA A 118 -13.19 -3.91 21.38
N TYR A 119 -12.03 -4.11 20.74
CA TYR A 119 -11.69 -5.32 19.97
C TYR A 119 -10.87 -6.32 20.82
N PRO A 120 -11.47 -7.39 21.40
CA PRO A 120 -10.80 -8.20 22.43
C PRO A 120 -9.54 -8.94 21.97
N TRP A 121 -9.49 -9.34 20.70
CA TRP A 121 -8.35 -10.08 20.13
C TRP A 121 -7.16 -9.18 19.74
N TRP A 122 -7.30 -7.86 19.79
CA TRP A 122 -6.18 -6.96 19.53
C TRP A 122 -5.25 -6.92 20.74
N LYS A 123 -4.04 -7.46 20.58
CA LYS A 123 -3.13 -7.70 21.72
C LYS A 123 -2.52 -6.42 22.30
N GLU A 124 -2.15 -5.48 21.46
CA GLU A 124 -1.44 -4.26 21.87
C GLU A 124 -2.45 -3.16 22.21
N LYS A 125 -2.73 -2.93 23.50
CA LYS A 125 -3.75 -1.98 23.97
C LYS A 125 -3.17 -0.63 24.39
N ILE A 126 -2.05 -0.66 25.11
CA ILE A 126 -1.33 0.52 25.58
C ILE A 126 -0.23 0.79 24.57
N ILE A 127 -0.27 1.96 23.93
CA ILE A 127 0.63 2.35 22.85
C ILE A 127 1.11 3.76 23.14
N ASP A 128 2.43 3.97 23.10
CA ASP A 128 3.04 5.29 23.05
C ASP A 128 2.98 5.80 21.61
N SER A 129 2.03 6.70 21.35
CA SER A 129 1.76 7.29 20.03
C SER A 129 2.98 8.04 19.48
N ASP A 130 3.64 8.82 20.33
CA ASP A 130 4.77 9.67 19.93
C ASP A 130 5.98 8.82 19.56
N LEU A 131 6.26 7.79 20.36
CA LEU A 131 7.35 6.86 20.06
C LEU A 131 7.10 6.08 18.76
N LYS A 132 5.87 5.56 18.56
CA LYS A 132 5.50 4.87 17.30
C LYS A 132 5.65 5.79 16.10
N ARG A 133 5.23 7.05 16.21
CA ARG A 133 5.38 8.05 15.14
C ARG A 133 6.84 8.31 14.83
N LYS A 134 7.67 8.57 15.85
CA LYS A 134 9.12 8.82 15.70
C LYS A 134 9.87 7.62 15.11
N ASP A 135 9.39 6.41 15.32
CA ASP A 135 9.95 5.21 14.68
C ASP A 135 9.38 4.91 13.28
N GLY A 136 8.49 5.75 12.75
CA GLY A 136 7.91 5.59 11.41
C GLY A 136 6.83 4.51 11.31
N PHE A 137 6.27 4.07 12.44
CA PHE A 137 5.19 3.07 12.52
C PHE A 137 3.78 3.67 12.39
N CYS A 138 3.68 4.99 12.26
CA CYS A 138 2.44 5.70 11.99
C CYS A 138 2.27 6.06 10.50
N PRO A 139 1.04 6.12 9.99
CA PRO A 139 0.78 6.79 8.71
C PRO A 139 1.13 8.27 8.81
N LEU A 140 1.63 8.86 7.73
CA LEU A 140 1.81 10.31 7.67
C LEU A 140 0.45 11.01 7.71
N THR A 141 0.37 12.14 8.41
CA THR A 141 -0.82 13.00 8.36
C THR A 141 -0.93 13.71 7.01
N PRO A 142 -2.10 14.21 6.60
CA PRO A 142 -2.21 15.03 5.38
C PRO A 142 -1.36 16.30 5.41
N GLU A 143 -1.14 16.89 6.58
CA GLU A 143 -0.25 18.04 6.78
C GLU A 143 1.22 17.66 6.48
N GLU A 144 1.73 16.58 7.08
CA GLU A 144 3.08 16.06 6.80
C GLU A 144 3.23 15.67 5.33
N THR A 145 2.20 15.03 4.77
CA THR A 145 2.16 14.62 3.36
C THR A 145 2.25 15.83 2.44
N ALA A 146 1.53 16.91 2.74
CA ALA A 146 1.57 18.14 1.94
C ALA A 146 2.98 18.76 1.92
N LEU A 147 3.67 18.79 3.08
CA LEU A 147 5.05 19.24 3.19
C LEU A 147 5.99 18.41 2.33
N VAL A 148 5.89 17.08 2.41
CA VAL A 148 6.77 16.15 1.67
C VAL A 148 6.55 16.23 0.17
N LEU A 149 5.29 16.27 -0.30
CA LEU A 149 5.01 16.40 -1.73
C LEU A 149 5.59 17.72 -2.27
N ARG A 150 5.44 18.82 -1.52
CA ARG A 150 6.01 20.12 -1.91
C ARG A 150 7.53 20.09 -1.90
N ALA A 151 8.13 19.42 -0.91
CA ALA A 151 9.58 19.26 -0.81
C ALA A 151 10.15 18.38 -1.93
N LEU A 152 9.37 17.49 -2.53
CA LEU A 152 9.73 16.65 -3.68
C LEU A 152 9.42 17.31 -5.04
N ASP A 153 9.11 18.61 -5.05
CA ASP A 153 8.74 19.39 -6.24
C ASP A 153 7.55 18.79 -7.02
N ILE A 154 6.59 18.18 -6.33
CA ILE A 154 5.32 17.81 -6.96
C ILE A 154 4.59 19.10 -7.34
N ASP A 155 4.22 19.21 -8.61
CA ASP A 155 3.58 20.40 -9.13
C ASP A 155 2.25 20.65 -8.41
N ARG A 156 2.07 21.87 -7.90
CA ARG A 156 0.86 22.31 -7.19
C ARG A 156 -0.42 22.13 -8.00
N SER A 157 -0.34 22.27 -9.32
CA SER A 157 -1.46 22.10 -10.25
C SER A 157 -1.75 20.63 -10.59
N MET A 158 -0.86 19.70 -10.25
CA MET A 158 -1.07 18.28 -10.52
C MET A 158 -2.33 17.77 -9.83
N GLN A 159 -3.14 17.03 -10.58
CA GLN A 159 -4.33 16.40 -10.02
C GLN A 159 -3.91 15.27 -9.06
N ILE A 160 -4.47 15.26 -7.85
CA ILE A 160 -4.21 14.23 -6.84
C ILE A 160 -5.47 13.43 -6.60
N TYR A 161 -5.45 12.15 -6.95
CA TYR A 161 -6.50 11.20 -6.60
C TYR A 161 -6.18 10.56 -5.24
N ILE A 162 -7.10 10.65 -4.28
CA ILE A 162 -6.96 10.01 -2.96
C ILE A 162 -7.48 8.57 -3.04
N ALA A 163 -6.57 7.60 -2.97
CA ALA A 163 -6.86 6.18 -2.86
C ALA A 163 -6.95 5.78 -1.37
N ALA A 164 -8.09 6.03 -0.75
CA ALA A 164 -8.33 5.72 0.65
C ALA A 164 -9.82 5.52 0.96
N GLY A 165 -10.09 4.98 2.15
CA GLY A 165 -11.40 5.07 2.79
C GLY A 165 -11.70 6.50 3.27
N GLU A 166 -12.60 6.62 4.24
CA GLU A 166 -12.89 7.90 4.87
C GLU A 166 -11.69 8.39 5.69
N ILE A 167 -11.24 9.61 5.42
CA ILE A 167 -10.12 10.22 6.14
C ILE A 167 -10.62 10.72 7.50
N TYR A 168 -10.01 10.26 8.57
CA TYR A 168 -10.43 10.63 9.92
C TYR A 168 -10.21 12.12 10.20
N GLY A 169 -11.24 12.79 10.74
CA GLY A 169 -11.28 14.26 10.86
C GLY A 169 -11.72 14.99 9.58
N GLY A 170 -12.01 14.27 8.48
CA GLY A 170 -12.67 14.78 7.28
C GLY A 170 -12.02 16.01 6.66
N LYS A 171 -12.85 17.01 6.31
CA LYS A 171 -12.39 18.26 5.66
C LYS A 171 -11.35 19.02 6.50
N ARG A 172 -11.50 19.03 7.82
CA ARG A 172 -10.55 19.70 8.74
C ARG A 172 -9.16 19.10 8.60
N ARG A 173 -9.07 17.76 8.63
CA ARG A 173 -7.81 17.03 8.45
C ARG A 173 -7.19 17.24 7.07
N MET A 174 -8.02 17.31 6.03
CA MET A 174 -7.56 17.49 4.65
C MET A 174 -7.19 18.93 4.30
N ALA A 175 -7.42 19.90 5.18
CA ALA A 175 -7.31 21.33 4.87
C ALA A 175 -5.91 21.74 4.40
N ALA A 176 -4.85 21.28 5.08
CA ALA A 176 -3.48 21.62 4.69
C ALA A 176 -3.12 21.04 3.31
N LEU A 177 -3.49 19.77 3.06
CA LEU A 177 -3.21 19.11 1.78
C LEU A 177 -3.97 19.77 0.63
N THR A 178 -5.26 20.07 0.80
CA THR A 178 -6.09 20.72 -0.23
C THR A 178 -5.72 22.18 -0.45
N SER A 179 -5.21 22.88 0.56
CA SER A 179 -4.63 24.22 0.41
C SER A 179 -3.31 24.19 -0.37
N ALA A 180 -2.48 23.16 -0.13
CA ALA A 180 -1.23 22.94 -0.85
C ALA A 180 -1.43 22.48 -2.30
N TYR A 181 -2.45 21.65 -2.54
CA TYR A 181 -2.83 21.06 -3.83
C TYR A 181 -4.33 21.22 -4.06
N PRO A 182 -4.77 22.23 -4.84
CA PRO A 182 -6.19 22.52 -5.01
C PRO A 182 -6.96 21.45 -5.83
N ASN A 183 -6.26 20.66 -6.65
CA ASN A 183 -6.87 19.68 -7.56
C ASN A 183 -6.97 18.28 -6.96
N VAL A 184 -7.38 18.18 -5.69
CA VAL A 184 -7.56 16.91 -4.98
C VAL A 184 -8.95 16.35 -5.27
N VAL A 185 -9.01 15.10 -5.72
CA VAL A 185 -10.24 14.39 -6.08
C VAL A 185 -10.30 12.99 -5.46
N ARG A 186 -11.50 12.44 -5.38
CA ARG A 186 -11.78 11.07 -4.95
C ARG A 186 -12.76 10.40 -5.91
N LYS A 187 -12.89 9.08 -5.86
CA LYS A 187 -13.94 8.35 -6.59
C LYS A 187 -15.34 8.92 -6.32
N GLU A 188 -15.64 9.31 -5.09
CA GLU A 188 -16.94 9.90 -4.72
C GLU A 188 -17.18 11.31 -5.31
N THR A 189 -16.13 12.00 -5.75
CA THR A 189 -16.25 13.32 -6.43
C THR A 189 -16.21 13.20 -7.95
N LEU A 190 -15.76 12.07 -8.49
CA LEU A 190 -15.58 11.82 -9.92
C LEU A 190 -16.73 11.04 -10.54
N LEU A 191 -17.51 10.33 -9.71
CA LEU A 191 -18.57 9.44 -10.11
C LEU A 191 -19.89 9.84 -9.45
N GLU A 192 -20.99 9.52 -10.11
CA GLU A 192 -22.30 9.69 -9.52
C GLU A 192 -22.53 8.65 -8.40
N PRO A 193 -23.33 8.96 -7.36
CA PRO A 193 -23.65 7.99 -6.32
C PRO A 193 -24.20 6.67 -6.85
N SER A 194 -24.97 6.71 -7.95
CA SER A 194 -25.54 5.55 -8.64
C SER A 194 -24.48 4.63 -9.26
N ASP A 195 -23.36 5.18 -9.75
CA ASP A 195 -22.23 4.40 -10.26
C ASP A 195 -21.57 3.59 -9.14
N LEU A 196 -21.60 4.11 -7.90
CA LEU A 196 -20.98 3.48 -6.73
C LEU A 196 -21.90 2.50 -5.99
N MET A 197 -23.23 2.57 -6.19
CA MET A 197 -24.20 1.76 -5.44
C MET A 197 -23.92 0.25 -5.47
N PHE A 198 -23.42 -0.26 -6.60
CA PHE A 198 -23.07 -1.68 -6.74
C PHE A 198 -21.94 -2.11 -5.80
N PHE A 199 -21.08 -1.16 -5.39
CA PHE A 199 -19.86 -1.41 -4.62
C PHE A 199 -19.93 -0.89 -3.18
N GLN A 200 -20.93 -0.08 -2.82
CA GLN A 200 -21.02 0.64 -1.53
C GLN A 200 -20.92 -0.27 -0.30
N ASN A 201 -21.48 -1.49 -0.36
CA ASN A 201 -21.45 -2.45 0.75
C ASN A 201 -20.22 -3.39 0.73
N HIS A 202 -19.33 -3.22 -0.25
CA HIS A 202 -18.17 -4.08 -0.44
C HIS A 202 -16.89 -3.24 -0.49
N SER A 203 -16.33 -2.93 0.68
CA SER A 203 -15.10 -2.14 0.83
C SER A 203 -13.93 -2.68 -0.01
N SER A 204 -13.85 -4.00 -0.18
CA SER A 204 -12.85 -4.66 -1.03
C SER A 204 -13.00 -4.34 -2.52
N GLN A 205 -14.23 -4.18 -3.01
CA GLN A 205 -14.48 -3.79 -4.41
C GLN A 205 -14.16 -2.31 -4.64
N MET A 206 -14.44 -1.45 -3.66
CA MET A 206 -14.02 -0.05 -3.70
C MET A 206 -12.48 0.09 -3.71
N ALA A 207 -11.78 -0.73 -2.92
CA ALA A 207 -10.32 -0.81 -2.94
C ALA A 207 -9.77 -1.34 -4.27
N ALA A 208 -10.53 -2.19 -5.00
CA ALA A 208 -10.14 -2.66 -6.32
C ALA A 208 -10.12 -1.52 -7.36
N LEU A 209 -11.07 -0.57 -7.28
CA LEU A 209 -11.04 0.64 -8.11
C LEU A 209 -9.80 1.49 -7.81
N ASP A 210 -9.53 1.73 -6.52
CA ASP A 210 -8.34 2.47 -6.09
C ASP A 210 -7.05 1.78 -6.57
N TYR A 211 -7.01 0.45 -6.59
CA TYR A 211 -5.89 -0.32 -7.11
C TYR A 211 -5.68 -0.05 -8.59
N MET A 212 -6.73 -0.17 -9.41
CA MET A 212 -6.64 0.08 -10.86
C MET A 212 -6.16 1.51 -11.16
N VAL A 213 -6.74 2.51 -10.49
CA VAL A 213 -6.35 3.92 -10.65
C VAL A 213 -4.89 4.13 -10.22
N SER A 214 -4.45 3.49 -9.14
CA SER A 214 -3.07 3.54 -8.66
C SER A 214 -2.08 2.97 -9.68
N LEU A 215 -2.40 1.87 -10.36
CA LEU A 215 -1.55 1.27 -11.40
C LEU A 215 -1.39 2.19 -12.62
N GLU A 216 -2.43 2.93 -12.97
CA GLU A 216 -2.43 3.81 -14.15
C GLU A 216 -1.90 5.21 -13.89
N SER A 217 -1.76 5.64 -12.64
CA SER A 217 -1.19 6.95 -12.28
C SER A 217 0.26 7.15 -12.73
N ASP A 218 0.66 8.40 -12.95
CA ASP A 218 2.04 8.75 -13.29
C ASP A 218 2.96 8.65 -12.07
N ILE A 219 2.43 9.01 -10.90
CA ILE A 219 3.13 8.95 -9.63
C ILE A 219 2.22 8.26 -8.61
N PHE A 220 2.72 7.22 -7.96
CA PHE A 220 2.06 6.60 -6.82
C PHE A 220 2.83 6.91 -5.53
N VAL A 221 2.14 7.36 -4.50
CA VAL A 221 2.73 7.69 -3.20
C VAL A 221 1.89 7.07 -2.08
N PRO A 222 2.37 6.01 -1.40
CA PRO A 222 1.74 5.51 -0.19
C PRO A 222 2.24 6.24 1.06
N THR A 223 1.31 6.67 1.94
CA THR A 223 1.67 7.31 3.22
C THR A 223 1.87 6.31 4.36
N TYR A 224 1.62 5.02 4.13
CA TYR A 224 1.79 3.95 5.10
C TYR A 224 2.09 2.62 4.42
N ASP A 225 2.80 1.74 5.14
CA ASP A 225 3.11 0.39 4.65
C ASP A 225 1.91 -0.50 4.92
N GLY A 226 1.21 -0.88 3.85
CA GLY A 226 0.08 -1.79 3.91
C GLY A 226 0.12 -2.80 2.77
N ASN A 227 -0.77 -3.80 2.82
CA ASN A 227 -0.88 -4.78 1.75
C ASN A 227 -1.18 -4.13 0.40
N MET A 228 -2.06 -3.12 0.39
CA MET A 228 -2.42 -2.33 -0.80
C MET A 228 -1.19 -1.61 -1.39
N ALA A 229 -0.47 -0.85 -0.57
CA ALA A 229 0.75 -0.15 -0.98
C ALA A 229 1.77 -1.13 -1.60
N LYS A 230 2.00 -2.27 -0.93
CA LYS A 230 2.94 -3.32 -1.38
C LYS A 230 2.52 -3.96 -2.71
N VAL A 231 1.25 -4.32 -2.88
CA VAL A 231 0.79 -4.95 -4.13
C VAL A 231 0.81 -3.97 -5.30
N VAL A 232 0.43 -2.71 -5.09
CA VAL A 232 0.54 -1.66 -6.11
C VAL A 232 1.99 -1.43 -6.49
N GLU A 233 2.90 -1.31 -5.52
CA GLU A 233 4.34 -1.14 -5.76
C GLU A 233 4.89 -2.28 -6.64
N GLY A 234 4.65 -3.53 -6.25
CA GLY A 234 5.16 -4.68 -7.01
C GLY A 234 4.57 -4.77 -8.41
N HIS A 235 3.29 -4.46 -8.57
CA HIS A 235 2.68 -4.46 -9.90
C HIS A 235 3.20 -3.30 -10.76
N ARG A 236 3.40 -2.10 -10.19
CA ARG A 236 4.02 -0.97 -10.90
C ARG A 236 5.47 -1.28 -11.32
N ARG A 237 6.22 -2.05 -10.52
CA ARG A 237 7.53 -2.61 -10.92
C ARG A 237 7.37 -3.56 -12.11
N PHE A 238 6.42 -4.50 -12.04
CA PHE A 238 6.13 -5.44 -13.13
C PHE A 238 5.74 -4.75 -14.45
N MET A 239 5.00 -3.65 -14.38
CA MET A 239 4.59 -2.83 -15.54
C MET A 239 5.71 -1.92 -16.09
N GLY A 240 6.98 -2.26 -15.87
CA GLY A 240 8.13 -1.49 -16.37
C GLY A 240 8.54 -0.34 -15.45
N PHE A 241 8.57 -0.58 -14.14
CA PHE A 241 9.08 0.37 -13.14
C PHE A 241 8.38 1.73 -13.14
N LYS A 242 7.04 1.74 -13.18
CA LYS A 242 6.27 2.98 -13.07
C LYS A 242 6.61 3.70 -11.74
N LYS A 243 6.79 5.03 -11.81
CA LYS A 243 7.30 5.85 -10.70
C LYS A 243 6.46 5.67 -9.44
N THR A 244 7.11 5.21 -8.37
CA THR A 244 6.47 4.98 -7.06
C THR A 244 7.37 5.57 -5.99
N ILE A 245 6.90 6.59 -5.27
CA ILE A 245 7.70 7.27 -4.25
C ILE A 245 7.47 6.60 -2.90
N LEU A 246 8.43 5.81 -2.44
CA LEU A 246 8.37 5.13 -1.15
C LEU A 246 8.90 6.06 -0.06
N LEU A 247 7.99 6.58 0.77
CA LEU A 247 8.31 7.57 1.78
C LEU A 247 9.08 6.95 2.97
N ASP A 248 10.20 7.56 3.38
CA ASP A 248 10.89 7.25 4.62
C ASP A 248 10.21 7.99 5.79
N ARG A 249 9.18 7.37 6.36
CA ARG A 249 8.34 8.00 7.38
C ARG A 249 9.11 8.43 8.63
N LYS A 250 10.09 7.62 9.05
CA LYS A 250 10.91 7.91 10.24
C LYS A 250 11.70 9.20 10.03
N LEU A 251 12.38 9.32 8.89
CA LEU A 251 13.12 10.52 8.52
C LEU A 251 12.19 11.72 8.30
N ILE A 252 11.06 11.52 7.63
CA ILE A 252 10.08 12.58 7.36
C ILE A 252 9.55 13.19 8.67
N VAL A 253 9.17 12.35 9.64
CA VAL A 253 8.65 12.80 10.93
C VAL A 253 9.66 13.69 11.65
N ASP A 254 10.92 13.25 11.72
CA ASP A 254 11.99 14.01 12.38
C ASP A 254 12.22 15.38 11.70
N LEU A 255 12.35 15.39 10.37
CA LEU A 255 12.55 16.63 9.63
C LEU A 255 11.32 17.55 9.67
N ALA A 256 10.11 16.99 9.68
CA ALA A 256 8.88 17.77 9.78
C ALA A 256 8.77 18.44 11.15
N ASP A 257 9.14 17.75 12.22
CA ASP A 257 9.15 18.31 13.58
C ASP A 257 10.19 19.44 13.70
N GLN A 258 11.39 19.27 13.14
CA GLN A 258 12.42 20.31 13.12
C GLN A 258 12.01 21.51 12.25
N TYR A 259 11.32 21.29 11.13
CA TYR A 259 10.78 22.38 10.32
C TYR A 259 9.68 23.15 11.06
N ASN A 260 8.74 22.44 11.67
CA ASN A 260 7.60 23.03 12.39
C ASN A 260 8.03 23.80 13.65
N ASN A 261 9.10 23.37 14.33
CA ASN A 261 9.63 24.07 15.50
C ASN A 261 10.62 25.21 15.14
N GLY A 262 10.88 25.43 13.85
CA GLY A 262 11.74 26.49 13.33
C GLY A 262 13.24 26.20 13.37
N SER A 263 13.66 25.00 13.79
CA SER A 263 15.07 24.60 13.81
C SER A 263 15.62 24.27 12.42
N LEU A 264 14.75 23.96 11.46
CA LEU A 264 15.12 23.61 10.08
C LEU A 264 14.47 24.56 9.08
N ARG A 265 15.26 25.13 8.16
CA ARG A 265 14.74 26.01 7.10
C ARG A 265 14.12 25.20 5.96
N TRP A 266 13.20 25.80 5.20
CA TRP A 266 12.53 25.16 4.06
C TRP A 266 13.51 24.59 3.02
N ASP A 267 14.51 25.37 2.62
CA ASP A 267 15.48 24.96 1.60
C ASP A 267 16.26 23.71 2.03
N GLU A 268 16.60 23.62 3.32
CA GLU A 268 17.30 22.49 3.92
C GLU A 268 16.37 21.27 4.07
N PHE A 269 15.14 21.47 4.56
CA PHE A 269 14.11 20.44 4.60
C PHE A 269 13.89 19.81 3.22
N SER A 270 13.70 20.64 2.19
CA SER A 270 13.49 20.18 0.82
C SER A 270 14.69 19.42 0.28
N LEU A 271 15.91 19.91 0.52
CA LEU A 271 17.14 19.24 0.11
C LEU A 271 17.27 17.85 0.75
N LEU A 272 17.08 17.73 2.07
CA LEU A 272 17.20 16.49 2.82
C LEU A 272 16.13 15.47 2.39
N ILE A 273 14.88 15.92 2.18
CA ILE A 273 13.81 15.06 1.67
C ILE A 273 14.16 14.54 0.27
N LYS A 274 14.62 15.38 -0.65
CA LYS A 274 15.03 14.95 -2.01
C LYS A 274 16.19 13.96 -1.95
N ALA A 275 17.21 14.24 -1.14
CA ALA A 275 18.37 13.37 -0.97
C ALA A 275 17.98 11.98 -0.44
N ALA A 276 17.16 11.92 0.61
CA ALA A 276 16.70 10.66 1.20
C ALA A 276 15.84 9.80 0.25
N HIS A 277 15.13 10.43 -0.70
CA HIS A 277 14.19 9.75 -1.58
C HIS A 277 14.71 9.52 -3.00
N ALA A 278 15.92 9.99 -3.36
CA ALA A 278 16.47 9.86 -4.72
C ALA A 278 16.47 8.41 -5.25
N GLY A 279 16.78 7.43 -4.38
CA GLY A 279 16.75 6.00 -4.70
C GLY A 279 15.44 5.27 -4.41
N ARG A 280 14.38 6.00 -4.00
CA ARG A 280 13.12 5.44 -3.51
C ARG A 280 11.95 5.69 -4.47
N MET A 281 12.26 5.70 -5.77
CA MET A 281 11.34 6.13 -6.85
C MET A 281 10.74 4.97 -7.68
N GLY A 282 10.83 3.73 -7.18
CA GLY A 282 10.28 2.53 -7.84
C GLY A 282 11.26 1.81 -8.78
N SER A 283 12.56 2.12 -8.68
CA SER A 283 13.62 1.47 -9.46
C SER A 283 13.80 -0.01 -9.10
N ALA A 284 14.44 -0.77 -9.98
CA ALA A 284 14.83 -2.14 -9.71
C ALA A 284 15.64 -2.25 -8.42
N SER A 285 15.29 -3.24 -7.58
CA SER A 285 16.00 -3.54 -6.35
C SER A 285 15.99 -5.05 -6.12
N LYS A 286 17.04 -5.56 -5.45
CA LYS A 286 17.04 -6.96 -5.03
C LYS A 286 16.12 -7.14 -3.82
N ARG A 287 15.41 -8.26 -3.77
CA ARG A 287 14.60 -8.63 -2.61
C ARG A 287 15.49 -8.82 -1.39
N THR A 288 15.16 -8.21 -0.26
CA THR A 288 15.86 -8.44 1.00
C THR A 288 15.74 -9.90 1.41
N VAL A 289 16.85 -10.52 1.81
CA VAL A 289 16.91 -11.89 2.35
C VAL A 289 17.39 -11.78 3.78
N ILE A 290 16.63 -12.34 4.72
CA ILE A 290 16.97 -12.31 6.15
C ILE A 290 16.95 -13.75 6.67
N PRO A 291 18.14 -14.34 6.92
CA PRO A 291 18.24 -15.69 7.45
C PRO A 291 17.33 -15.88 8.66
N ASP A 292 16.60 -17.00 8.66
CA ASP A 292 15.68 -17.43 9.72
C ASP A 292 14.49 -16.48 10.00
N ARG A 293 14.32 -15.40 9.23
CA ARG A 293 13.25 -14.40 9.41
C ARG A 293 12.54 -14.07 8.09
N PRO A 294 11.91 -15.06 7.42
CA PRO A 294 11.25 -14.86 6.13
C PRO A 294 10.08 -13.86 6.17
N LYS A 295 9.52 -13.59 7.36
CA LYS A 295 8.47 -12.59 7.56
C LYS A 295 8.99 -11.14 7.46
N GLU A 296 10.27 -10.92 7.71
CA GLU A 296 10.93 -9.60 7.65
C GLU A 296 11.53 -9.30 6.27
N GLU A 297 11.56 -10.30 5.37
CA GLU A 297 11.96 -10.12 3.97
C GLU A 297 10.92 -9.29 3.18
N ASP A 298 11.34 -8.67 2.07
CA ASP A 298 10.34 -8.06 1.18
C ASP A 298 9.43 -9.16 0.62
N TYR A 299 8.13 -8.87 0.54
CA TYR A 299 7.20 -9.81 -0.04
C TYR A 299 7.46 -9.98 -1.53
N PHE A 300 7.32 -11.21 -2.06
CA PHE A 300 7.37 -11.44 -3.51
C PHE A 300 6.47 -10.48 -4.29
N TYR A 301 5.23 -10.29 -3.82
CA TYR A 301 4.26 -9.45 -4.51
C TYR A 301 4.55 -7.94 -4.41
N ALA A 302 5.50 -7.54 -3.57
CA ALA A 302 5.98 -6.16 -3.44
C ALA A 302 7.25 -5.92 -4.26
N ASN A 303 8.16 -6.91 -4.29
CA ASN A 303 9.35 -6.88 -5.11
C ASN A 303 9.45 -8.16 -5.96
N PRO A 304 8.83 -8.17 -7.15
CA PRO A 304 8.78 -9.34 -8.01
C PRO A 304 10.00 -9.41 -8.96
N GLN A 305 11.22 -9.28 -8.42
CA GLN A 305 12.47 -9.14 -9.21
C GLN A 305 12.66 -10.21 -10.31
N GLU A 306 12.18 -11.44 -10.10
CA GLU A 306 12.28 -12.55 -11.06
C GLU A 306 11.39 -12.31 -12.29
N CYS A 307 10.37 -11.47 -12.16
CA CYS A 307 9.46 -11.09 -13.25
C CYS A 307 10.03 -10.01 -14.17
N LEU A 308 11.12 -9.37 -13.75
CA LEU A 308 11.66 -8.15 -14.36
C LEU A 308 12.84 -8.46 -15.31
N GLN A 309 13.29 -9.71 -15.35
CA GLN A 309 14.36 -10.15 -16.24
C GLN A 309 13.78 -10.58 -17.61
N GLY A 310 13.68 -9.61 -18.52
CA GLY A 310 13.58 -9.84 -19.98
C GLY A 310 12.39 -9.17 -20.68
N PRO A 311 12.60 -8.11 -21.49
CA PRO A 311 11.59 -7.65 -22.46
C PRO A 311 11.33 -8.67 -23.59
N ASP A 312 12.25 -9.61 -23.84
CA ASP A 312 12.21 -10.52 -25.00
C ASP A 312 11.51 -11.88 -24.79
N ARG A 313 10.80 -12.11 -23.66
CA ARG A 313 10.12 -13.42 -23.44
C ARG A 313 8.64 -13.37 -23.08
N LEU A 314 8.04 -12.18 -22.98
CA LEU A 314 6.60 -12.01 -22.74
C LEU A 314 5.83 -11.56 -23.99
N ARG A 315 6.52 -11.39 -25.12
CA ARG A 315 5.92 -11.24 -26.45
C ARG A 315 6.32 -12.42 -27.33
N THR A 316 5.73 -13.59 -27.10
CA THR A 316 5.61 -14.68 -28.09
C THR A 316 4.79 -15.80 -27.46
N SER A 317 3.49 -15.76 -27.70
CA SER A 317 2.65 -16.85 -28.21
C SER A 317 1.19 -16.44 -28.03
#